data_AF-A0A9E3FJX1-F1
#
_entry.id   AF-A0A9E3FJX1-F1
#
_cell.length_a   1.000
_cell.length_b   1.000
_cell.length_c   1.000
_cell.angle_alpha   90.00
_cell.angle_beta   90.00
_cell.angle_gamma   90.00
#
_symmetry.space_group_name_H-M   'P 1'
#
loop_
_entity.id
_entity.type
_entity.pdbx_description
1 polymer ?
#
loop_
_entity_poly.entity_id
_entity_poly.type
_entity_poly.pdbx_seq_one_letter_code
_entity_poly.pdbx_strand_id
1 'polypeptide(L)'
;MSKKRLFLIFAAAAALLLTAADASVRAQRSERPELTEEFHQTYPLAAGGRVSLSNINGAVKVQAWERAEVKVDAVKRAYTPERLREAQIKVDATANRVRIETEYPDSSLRWTDRDNERRENPATVEYTLTVPRGVNIDEVNLINGDLDVAGLAGPVKASSINGRVTALGLSGPVNLSVINGRLEATLDRLSESGAVNLSSVNGPLVVTLPSDANATLRASTVHGGITNDFNLPVRVGEYVGRDLEGRLGQGGANVRLNNVNGSVQIRRAADGRPASPVTNLLSETKGRADFDRDKDNDNDDIAESAREAAESARDAAREARDAERERANEQRDHANEERDRQREAARAAREAERAMRDIDKDKIKEEIESSVNNSFDSARRTERESNTFAVQGAPRVRVETFDGAISVHAWDKSEVMYTATKRAADDREMQGIKLKAQGAGGEVTIRADFDKSFARNYSDHGGRVTYSSNASAEFDLYVPRNSTLFVSTGDGRVRVDGVSGEVELRTGDGSIDVTGSKGRLHAETGDGRIRVENFEGDAEARTGDGRITLDGNFTRLAARTGDGTISLSLPEGANATVETDGESVYNDGVAVAETDAESRVRRWRVGGGGQLLTLHTGDGQIILRRR
;
A
#
# COMPACT_ATOMS: atom_id res chain seq x y z
N MET A 1 -39.49 64.48 -36.81
CA MET A 1 -38.45 63.42 -36.64
C MET A 1 -38.01 63.41 -35.17
N SER A 2 -38.74 62.98 -34.14
CA SER A 2 -39.60 61.83 -33.80
C SER A 2 -38.87 60.52 -33.43
N LYS A 3 -38.44 60.45 -32.15
CA LYS A 3 -38.77 59.42 -31.15
C LYS A 3 -38.59 57.92 -31.46
N LYS A 4 -37.79 57.51 -32.46
CA LYS A 4 -37.56 56.07 -32.77
C LYS A 4 -36.15 55.52 -32.56
N ARG A 5 -35.21 56.28 -31.99
CA ARG A 5 -33.82 55.80 -31.76
C ARG A 5 -33.43 55.55 -30.31
N LEU A 6 -34.34 55.75 -29.34
CA LEU A 6 -34.02 55.60 -27.92
C LEU A 6 -34.48 54.24 -27.31
N PHE A 7 -35.21 53.42 -28.07
CA PHE A 7 -35.76 52.14 -27.57
C PHE A 7 -34.96 50.88 -27.99
N LEU A 8 -33.87 51.03 -28.75
CA LEU A 8 -33.05 49.90 -29.23
C LEU A 8 -31.72 49.72 -28.48
N ILE A 9 -31.37 50.62 -27.56
CA ILE A 9 -30.16 50.50 -26.73
C ILE A 9 -30.48 49.85 -25.36
N PHE A 10 -31.74 49.85 -24.92
CA PHE A 10 -32.14 49.24 -23.64
C PHE A 10 -32.53 47.75 -23.73
N ALA A 11 -32.72 47.18 -24.93
CA ALA A 11 -32.99 45.75 -25.12
C ALA A 11 -31.70 44.91 -25.29
N ALA A 12 -30.56 45.53 -25.62
CA ALA A 12 -29.26 44.86 -25.70
C ALA A 12 -28.51 44.86 -24.35
N ALA A 13 -28.85 45.77 -23.42
CA ALA A 13 -28.27 45.80 -22.08
C ALA A 13 -28.95 44.80 -21.11
N ALA A 14 -30.20 44.41 -21.35
CA ALA A 14 -30.90 43.40 -20.54
C ALA A 14 -30.59 41.95 -20.95
N ALA A 15 -30.05 41.72 -22.15
CA ALA A 15 -29.57 40.41 -22.60
C ALA A 15 -28.06 40.18 -22.33
N LEU A 16 -27.31 41.24 -22.01
CA LEU A 16 -25.94 41.14 -21.49
C LEU A 16 -25.87 41.07 -19.95
N LEU A 17 -26.96 41.40 -19.25
CA LEU A 17 -27.05 41.26 -17.79
C LEU A 17 -27.62 39.91 -17.32
N LEU A 18 -28.11 39.06 -18.24
CA LEU A 18 -28.42 37.65 -17.95
C LEU A 18 -27.33 36.66 -18.41
N THR A 19 -26.29 37.11 -19.10
CA THR A 19 -25.12 36.28 -19.46
C THR A 19 -23.88 36.57 -18.63
N ALA A 20 -23.88 37.66 -17.85
CA ALA A 20 -22.81 37.98 -16.89
C ALA A 20 -23.02 37.35 -15.49
N ALA A 21 -24.23 36.88 -15.18
CA ALA A 21 -24.54 36.20 -13.92
C ALA A 21 -24.19 34.68 -13.95
N ASP A 22 -24.10 34.06 -15.13
CA ASP A 22 -23.65 32.66 -15.28
C ASP A 22 -22.13 32.52 -15.52
N ALA A 23 -21.45 33.62 -15.86
CA ALA A 23 -20.00 33.67 -16.02
C ALA A 23 -19.24 33.93 -14.71
N SER A 24 -19.91 34.51 -13.70
CA SER A 24 -19.33 34.78 -12.39
C SER A 24 -19.60 33.68 -11.35
N VAL A 25 -20.45 32.70 -11.66
CA VAL A 25 -20.65 31.47 -10.86
C VAL A 25 -19.85 30.27 -11.42
N ARG A 26 -19.40 30.33 -12.68
CA ARG A 26 -18.57 29.29 -13.33
C ARG A 26 -17.05 29.49 -13.24
N ALA A 27 -16.59 30.65 -12.76
CA ALA A 27 -15.16 30.96 -12.63
C ALA A 27 -14.60 30.82 -11.19
N GLN A 28 -15.35 30.20 -10.26
CA GLN A 28 -14.91 29.98 -8.87
C GLN A 28 -14.81 28.49 -8.48
N ARG A 29 -14.75 27.57 -9.45
CA ARG A 29 -14.75 26.11 -9.18
C ARG A 29 -13.50 25.34 -9.63
N SER A 30 -12.44 26.04 -9.99
CA SER A 30 -11.11 25.48 -10.27
C SER A 30 -10.05 26.27 -9.50
N GLU A 31 -9.13 25.55 -8.85
CA GLU A 31 -8.09 26.00 -7.92
C GLU A 31 -8.56 26.24 -6.47
N ARG A 32 -8.83 25.15 -5.72
CA ARG A 32 -8.45 25.19 -4.29
C ARG A 32 -6.92 25.10 -4.29
N PRO A 33 -6.19 26.14 -3.85
CA PRO A 33 -4.74 26.06 -3.78
C PRO A 33 -4.37 24.94 -2.81
N GLU A 34 -3.55 23.99 -3.27
CA GLU A 34 -2.97 22.98 -2.40
C GLU A 34 -2.18 23.70 -1.30
N LEU A 35 -2.56 23.47 -0.06
CA LEU A 35 -1.87 24.04 1.07
C LEU A 35 -0.62 23.24 1.30
N THR A 36 0.49 23.97 1.35
CA THR A 36 1.82 23.41 1.55
C THR A 36 2.38 23.92 2.86
N GLU A 37 2.93 23.02 3.68
CA GLU A 37 3.69 23.36 4.88
C GLU A 37 5.06 22.69 4.78
N GLU A 38 6.11 23.49 4.92
CA GLU A 38 7.48 23.01 4.83
C GLU A 38 8.08 22.84 6.22
N PHE A 39 8.79 21.74 6.42
CA PHE A 39 9.54 21.44 7.63
C PHE A 39 11.01 21.27 7.26
N HIS A 40 11.86 22.08 7.88
CA HIS A 40 13.31 22.04 7.67
C HIS A 40 14.01 21.98 9.01
N GLN A 41 14.65 20.85 9.29
CA GLN A 41 15.45 20.67 10.49
C GLN A 41 16.77 19.98 10.18
N THR A 42 17.80 20.27 10.96
CA THR A 42 19.12 19.64 10.82
C THR A 42 19.57 19.11 12.17
N TYR A 43 20.02 17.87 12.20
CA TYR A 43 20.40 17.16 13.40
C TYR A 43 21.84 16.68 13.29
N PRO A 44 22.71 16.93 14.28
CA PRO A 44 24.08 16.41 14.27
C PRO A 44 24.05 14.88 14.34
N LEU A 45 24.92 14.21 13.58
CA LEU A 45 25.03 12.76 13.59
C LEU A 45 26.50 12.35 13.56
N ALA A 46 26.92 11.60 14.57
CA ALA A 46 28.26 11.04 14.65
C ALA A 46 28.52 10.05 13.51
N ALA A 47 29.80 9.82 13.20
CA ALA A 47 30.21 8.85 12.19
C ALA A 47 29.65 7.44 12.51
N GLY A 48 29.04 6.79 11.52
CA GLY A 48 28.38 5.49 11.70
C GLY A 48 27.03 5.56 12.44
N GLY A 49 26.49 6.77 12.68
CA GLY A 49 25.16 6.95 13.22
C GLY A 49 24.07 6.35 12.34
N ARG A 50 22.91 6.11 12.95
CA ARG A 50 21.78 5.42 12.30
C ARG A 50 20.67 6.39 11.95
N VAL A 51 20.06 6.20 10.79
CA VAL A 51 18.86 6.94 10.37
C VAL A 51 17.75 5.95 10.11
N SER A 52 16.57 6.23 10.64
CA SER A 52 15.36 5.48 10.35
C SER A 52 14.20 6.42 10.02
N LEU A 53 13.40 6.09 9.02
CA LEU A 53 12.21 6.84 8.62
C LEU A 53 11.01 5.92 8.43
N SER A 54 9.86 6.30 8.97
CA SER A 54 8.57 5.65 8.70
C SER A 54 7.59 6.67 8.16
N ASN A 55 7.05 6.42 6.97
CA ASN A 55 6.06 7.28 6.33
C ASN A 55 4.91 6.46 5.73
N ILE A 56 3.69 6.99 5.82
CA ILE A 56 2.52 6.33 5.25
C ILE A 56 2.29 6.83 3.83
N ASN A 57 2.14 8.14 3.63
CA ASN A 57 1.83 8.73 2.32
C ASN A 57 2.88 9.77 1.92
N GLY A 58 3.48 9.58 0.74
CA GLY A 58 4.39 10.54 0.11
C GLY A 58 5.77 9.97 -0.16
N ALA A 59 6.42 10.52 -1.20
CA ALA A 59 7.71 10.07 -1.66
C ALA A 59 8.83 10.39 -0.67
N VAL A 60 9.84 9.53 -0.61
CA VAL A 60 11.03 9.74 0.23
C VAL A 60 12.27 9.67 -0.63
N LYS A 61 13.05 10.74 -0.56
CA LYS A 61 14.35 10.86 -1.20
C LYS A 61 15.43 10.90 -0.14
N VAL A 62 16.41 10.03 -0.25
CA VAL A 62 17.60 9.97 0.61
C VAL A 62 18.83 10.21 -0.25
N GLN A 63 19.58 11.26 0.05
CA GLN A 63 20.77 11.66 -0.70
C GLN A 63 21.96 11.88 0.23
N ALA A 64 23.14 11.54 -0.25
CA ALA A 64 24.36 11.63 0.54
C ALA A 64 25.08 12.98 0.42
N TRP A 65 25.76 13.40 1.49
CA TRP A 65 26.70 14.55 1.52
C TRP A 65 27.91 14.31 2.43
N GLU A 66 28.81 15.29 2.50
CA GLU A 66 30.08 15.24 3.25
C GLU A 66 29.99 15.82 4.67
N ARG A 67 28.80 16.21 5.15
CA ARG A 67 28.62 16.80 6.48
C ARG A 67 28.23 15.75 7.50
N ALA A 68 28.67 15.91 8.76
CA ALA A 68 28.33 15.04 9.89
C ALA A 68 26.99 15.44 10.55
N GLU A 69 25.98 15.66 9.73
CA GLU A 69 24.64 16.05 10.15
C GLU A 69 23.62 15.44 9.19
N VAL A 70 22.37 15.34 9.63
CA VAL A 70 21.22 14.90 8.83
C VAL A 70 20.29 16.08 8.65
N LYS A 71 20.08 16.49 7.40
CA LYS A 71 19.05 17.47 7.05
C LYS A 71 17.76 16.74 6.72
N VAL A 72 16.70 17.09 7.41
CA VAL A 72 15.33 16.61 7.19
C VAL A 72 14.56 17.76 6.59
N ASP A 73 14.36 17.71 5.27
CA ASP A 73 13.40 18.56 4.57
C ASP A 73 12.14 17.74 4.35
N ALA A 74 10.98 18.28 4.71
CA ALA A 74 9.71 17.64 4.42
C ALA A 74 8.69 18.65 3.92
N VAL A 75 7.88 18.25 2.95
CA VAL A 75 6.84 19.06 2.35
C VAL A 75 5.53 18.35 2.59
N LYS A 76 4.69 18.96 3.43
CA LYS A 76 3.34 18.49 3.69
C LYS A 76 2.40 19.15 2.68
N ARG A 77 1.51 18.36 2.08
CA ARG A 77 0.51 18.81 1.12
C ARG A 77 -0.88 18.35 1.53
N ALA A 78 -1.85 19.24 1.46
CA ALA A 78 -3.26 18.91 1.65
C ALA A 78 -4.18 19.97 1.04
N TYR A 79 -5.43 19.60 0.77
CA TYR A 79 -6.44 20.53 0.23
C TYR A 79 -7.13 21.39 1.30
N THR A 80 -6.94 21.08 2.58
CA THR A 80 -7.49 21.86 3.71
C THR A 80 -6.48 22.06 4.82
N PRO A 81 -6.53 23.20 5.54
CA PRO A 81 -5.62 23.47 6.66
C PRO A 81 -5.74 22.43 7.77
N GLU A 82 -6.92 21.84 7.94
CA GLU A 82 -7.21 20.81 8.93
C GLU A 82 -6.43 19.54 8.62
N ARG A 83 -6.52 19.03 7.38
CA ARG A 83 -5.75 17.86 6.93
C ARG A 83 -4.25 18.11 6.94
N LEU A 84 -3.82 19.31 6.57
CA LEU A 84 -2.39 19.66 6.64
C LEU A 84 -1.87 19.53 8.08
N ARG A 85 -2.63 20.00 9.07
CA ARG A 85 -2.26 19.89 10.50
C ARG A 85 -2.35 18.48 11.06
N GLU A 86 -3.09 17.58 10.41
CA GLU A 86 -3.23 16.19 10.81
C GLU A 86 -1.89 15.45 10.65
N ALA A 87 -1.22 15.56 9.51
CA ALA A 87 0.10 14.95 9.32
C ALA A 87 1.16 15.58 10.23
N GLN A 88 1.63 14.83 11.22
CA GLN A 88 2.61 15.28 12.20
C GLN A 88 3.93 14.56 12.02
N ILE A 89 4.99 15.36 11.84
CA ILE A 89 6.36 14.86 11.70
C ILE A 89 6.99 14.84 13.08
N LYS A 90 7.26 13.65 13.63
CA LYS A 90 8.01 13.47 14.87
C LYS A 90 9.45 13.08 14.55
N VAL A 91 10.40 13.77 15.17
CA VAL A 91 11.81 13.47 15.03
C VAL A 91 12.45 13.27 16.40
N ASP A 92 12.95 12.06 16.67
CA ASP A 92 13.80 11.74 17.81
C ASP A 92 15.26 11.71 17.33
N ALA A 93 16.03 12.72 17.72
CA ALA A 93 17.42 12.88 17.33
C ALA A 93 18.36 12.84 18.54
N THR A 94 19.34 11.96 18.48
CA THR A 94 20.46 11.83 19.40
C THR A 94 21.76 11.88 18.62
N ALA A 95 22.91 11.99 19.30
CA ALA A 95 24.22 12.05 18.64
C ALA A 95 24.51 10.84 17.71
N ASN A 96 23.87 9.68 17.93
CA ASN A 96 24.12 8.45 17.18
C ASN A 96 22.90 7.92 16.42
N ARG A 97 21.73 8.57 16.52
CA ARG A 97 20.49 8.10 15.91
C ARG A 97 19.56 9.26 15.57
N VAL A 98 19.02 9.26 14.35
CA VAL A 98 17.89 10.12 13.95
C VAL A 98 16.74 9.22 13.51
N ARG A 99 15.62 9.28 14.24
CA ARG A 99 14.39 8.56 13.92
C ARG A 99 13.31 9.55 13.54
N ILE A 100 12.73 9.37 12.35
CA ILE A 100 11.70 10.23 11.78
C ILE A 100 10.43 9.39 11.61
N GLU A 101 9.31 9.87 12.09
CA GLU A 101 8.03 9.18 12.03
C GLU A 101 6.92 10.16 11.68
N THR A 102 6.21 9.90 10.57
CA THR A 102 5.00 10.64 10.22
C THR A 102 3.80 9.97 10.89
N GLU A 103 3.16 10.68 11.80
CA GLU A 103 1.90 10.26 12.39
C GLU A 103 0.73 10.93 11.68
N TYR A 104 -0.25 10.12 11.30
CA TYR A 104 -1.55 10.57 10.82
C TYR A 104 -2.57 10.29 11.93
N PRO A 105 -3.33 11.28 12.41
CA PRO A 105 -4.38 11.04 13.38
C PRO A 105 -5.42 10.13 12.76
N ASP A 106 -5.70 9.09 13.53
CA ASP A 106 -6.59 8.01 13.22
C ASP A 106 -7.98 8.52 12.76
N SER A 107 -8.36 8.06 11.57
CA SER A 107 -9.69 7.91 10.97
C SER A 107 -10.90 8.18 11.88
N SER A 108 -11.39 9.41 12.01
CA SER A 108 -12.74 9.61 12.53
C SER A 108 -13.75 9.12 11.48
N LEU A 109 -14.05 7.83 11.51
CA LEU A 109 -15.01 7.09 10.71
C LEU A 109 -16.46 7.51 11.03
N ARG A 110 -16.80 8.76 10.73
CA ARG A 110 -18.19 9.21 10.52
C ARG A 110 -18.35 9.66 9.08
N TRP A 111 -18.55 8.69 8.20
CA TRP A 111 -18.94 8.89 6.81
C TRP A 111 -20.47 9.02 6.65
N THR A 112 -21.16 9.53 7.67
CA THR A 112 -22.52 10.02 7.54
C THR A 112 -22.52 11.50 7.79
N ASP A 113 -22.02 12.29 6.85
CA ASP A 113 -22.47 13.66 6.74
C ASP A 113 -22.91 13.89 5.30
N ARG A 114 -24.16 14.35 5.20
CA ARG A 114 -24.86 14.78 3.98
C ARG A 114 -24.26 16.05 3.38
N ASP A 115 -23.05 16.41 3.78
CA ASP A 115 -22.36 17.62 3.40
C ASP A 115 -21.24 17.26 2.42
N ASN A 116 -21.33 17.89 1.27
CA ASN A 116 -20.62 17.63 0.03
C ASN A 116 -19.13 18.05 0.10
N GLU A 117 -18.50 17.92 1.27
CA GLU A 117 -17.20 18.52 1.62
C GLU A 117 -16.14 17.53 2.12
N ARG A 118 -16.46 16.24 2.32
CA ARG A 118 -15.50 15.19 2.75
C ARG A 118 -15.04 14.27 1.61
N ARG A 119 -14.65 14.84 0.47
CA ARG A 119 -14.17 14.12 -0.74
C ARG A 119 -12.67 14.30 -1.00
N GLU A 120 -11.87 14.61 0.02
CA GLU A 120 -10.47 15.04 -0.17
C GLU A 120 -9.47 14.10 0.50
N ASN A 121 -8.38 13.80 -0.23
CA ASN A 121 -7.28 12.87 0.08
C ASN A 121 -6.67 13.13 1.49
N PRO A 122 -6.18 12.11 2.22
CA PRO A 122 -5.30 12.34 3.37
C PRO A 122 -4.09 13.22 2.98
N ALA A 123 -3.51 13.92 3.95
CA ALA A 123 -2.33 14.75 3.69
C ALA A 123 -1.14 13.90 3.20
N THR A 124 -0.40 14.41 2.24
CA THR A 124 0.82 13.77 1.73
C THR A 124 2.02 14.41 2.41
N VAL A 125 3.00 13.61 2.83
CA VAL A 125 4.27 14.12 3.38
C VAL A 125 5.43 13.57 2.58
N GLU A 126 6.03 14.43 1.77
CA GLU A 126 7.23 14.11 1.02
C GLU A 126 8.46 14.43 1.86
N TYR A 127 9.45 13.52 1.90
CA TYR A 127 10.71 13.76 2.61
C TYR A 127 11.88 13.83 1.63
N THR A 128 12.77 14.80 1.87
CA THR A 128 14.13 14.80 1.35
C THR A 128 15.11 14.78 2.52
N LEU A 129 15.73 13.61 2.72
CA LEU A 129 16.78 13.41 3.71
C LEU A 129 18.15 13.60 3.06
N THR A 130 18.94 14.53 3.58
CA THR A 130 20.35 14.67 3.20
C THR A 130 21.21 14.15 4.36
N VAL A 131 21.94 13.06 4.12
CA VAL A 131 22.61 12.28 5.17
C VAL A 131 24.10 12.10 4.89
N PRO A 132 24.97 11.86 5.90
CA PRO A 132 26.39 11.58 5.66
C PRO A 132 26.59 10.34 4.78
N ARG A 133 27.58 10.34 3.87
CA ARG A 133 27.84 9.20 2.96
C ARG A 133 28.00 7.84 3.64
N GLY A 134 28.65 7.82 4.81
CA GLY A 134 28.91 6.60 5.58
C GLY A 134 27.82 6.26 6.60
N VAL A 135 26.64 6.88 6.52
CA VAL A 135 25.54 6.64 7.46
C VAL A 135 24.99 5.22 7.32
N ASN A 136 24.51 4.66 8.42
CA ASN A 136 23.73 3.43 8.39
C ASN A 136 22.24 3.77 8.27
N ILE A 137 21.62 3.43 7.14
CA ILE A 137 20.17 3.48 6.99
C ILE A 137 19.62 2.18 7.57
N ASP A 138 19.26 2.23 8.85
CA ASP A 138 18.82 1.07 9.62
C ASP A 138 17.45 0.57 9.15
N GLU A 139 16.56 1.50 8.82
CA GLU A 139 15.22 1.18 8.34
C GLU A 139 14.54 2.38 7.67
N VAL A 140 14.13 2.24 6.41
CA VAL A 140 13.16 3.14 5.77
C VAL A 140 11.93 2.32 5.40
N ASN A 141 10.79 2.62 6.02
CA ASN A 141 9.54 1.90 5.81
C ASN A 141 8.50 2.86 5.21
N LEU A 142 8.07 2.53 3.99
CA LEU A 142 7.01 3.26 3.30
C LEU A 142 5.80 2.37 3.08
N ILE A 143 4.61 2.94 3.25
CA ILE A 143 3.37 2.27 2.87
C ILE A 143 3.02 2.64 1.44
N ASN A 144 2.85 3.94 1.16
CA ASN A 144 2.49 4.49 -0.16
C ASN A 144 3.44 5.62 -0.54
N GLY A 145 4.31 5.36 -1.49
CA GLY A 145 5.23 6.37 -2.01
C GLY A 145 6.48 5.77 -2.65
N ASP A 146 7.06 6.54 -3.57
CA ASP A 146 8.33 6.19 -4.20
C ASP A 146 9.49 6.46 -3.24
N LEU A 147 10.46 5.56 -3.22
CA LEU A 147 11.69 5.66 -2.45
C LEU A 147 12.89 5.80 -3.39
N ASP A 148 13.56 6.95 -3.34
CA ASP A 148 14.80 7.18 -4.06
C ASP A 148 15.98 7.28 -3.07
N VAL A 149 16.98 6.42 -3.21
CA VAL A 149 18.18 6.43 -2.38
C VAL A 149 19.41 6.63 -3.27
N ALA A 150 20.26 7.61 -2.96
CA ALA A 150 21.39 7.96 -3.82
C ALA A 150 22.71 8.19 -3.07
N GLY A 151 23.78 7.57 -3.56
CA GLY A 151 25.18 7.93 -3.24
C GLY A 151 25.67 7.50 -1.86
N LEU A 152 25.07 6.47 -1.25
CA LEU A 152 25.43 5.99 0.07
C LEU A 152 26.51 4.90 0.04
N ALA A 153 27.47 5.00 0.96
CA ALA A 153 28.55 4.03 1.15
C ALA A 153 28.34 3.12 2.38
N GLY A 154 27.47 3.52 3.31
CA GLY A 154 27.09 2.68 4.46
C GLY A 154 26.01 1.64 4.13
N PRO A 155 25.63 0.79 5.10
CA PRO A 155 24.54 -0.17 4.93
C PRO A 155 23.20 0.51 4.68
N VAL A 156 22.41 -0.05 3.78
CA VAL A 156 21.07 0.44 3.46
C VAL A 156 20.04 -0.67 3.62
N LYS A 157 19.08 -0.49 4.52
CA LYS A 157 17.89 -1.32 4.65
C LYS A 157 16.64 -0.49 4.43
N ALA A 158 15.83 -0.88 3.43
CA ALA A 158 14.56 -0.22 3.16
C ALA A 158 13.49 -1.20 2.66
N SER A 159 12.24 -0.88 3.00
CA SER A 159 11.07 -1.60 2.56
C SER A 159 9.97 -0.64 2.10
N SER A 160 9.29 -0.99 1.01
CA SER A 160 8.10 -0.29 0.55
C SER A 160 6.99 -1.29 0.26
N ILE A 161 5.77 -0.98 0.70
CA ILE A 161 4.60 -1.80 0.41
C ILE A 161 4.09 -1.48 -1.00
N ASN A 162 3.82 -0.21 -1.29
CA ASN A 162 3.32 0.27 -2.58
C ASN A 162 4.18 1.45 -3.06
N GLY A 163 4.86 1.27 -4.18
CA GLY A 163 5.69 2.31 -4.77
C GLY A 163 6.93 1.77 -5.47
N ARG A 164 7.64 2.63 -6.18
CA ARG A 164 8.93 2.31 -6.79
C ARG A 164 10.04 2.48 -5.76
N VAL A 165 10.99 1.56 -5.75
CA VAL A 165 12.23 1.70 -4.98
C VAL A 165 13.39 1.84 -5.96
N THR A 166 14.00 3.01 -6.01
CA THR A 166 15.19 3.31 -6.81
C THR A 166 16.39 3.52 -5.89
N ALA A 167 17.47 2.78 -6.12
CA ALA A 167 18.73 2.95 -5.40
C ALA A 167 19.86 3.19 -6.41
N LEU A 168 20.54 4.32 -6.34
CA LEU A 168 21.57 4.72 -7.31
C LEU A 168 22.92 4.98 -6.62
N GLY A 169 23.99 4.45 -7.20
CA GLY A 169 25.36 4.71 -6.75
C GLY A 169 25.64 4.22 -5.32
N LEU A 170 25.12 3.05 -4.96
CA LEU A 170 25.39 2.45 -3.65
C LEU A 170 26.73 1.70 -3.66
N SER A 171 27.47 1.79 -2.55
CA SER A 171 28.76 1.11 -2.37
C SER A 171 28.83 0.18 -1.15
N GLY A 172 27.84 0.24 -0.25
CA GLY A 172 27.76 -0.57 0.96
C GLY A 172 26.87 -1.81 0.81
N PRO A 173 26.63 -2.57 1.90
CA PRO A 173 25.62 -3.63 1.94
C PRO A 173 24.22 -3.09 1.70
N VAL A 174 23.38 -3.85 0.99
CA VAL A 174 22.06 -3.40 0.55
C VAL A 174 21.02 -4.47 0.85
N ASN A 175 19.93 -4.08 1.51
CA ASN A 175 18.74 -4.90 1.71
C ASN A 175 17.51 -4.09 1.33
N LEU A 176 16.97 -4.36 0.14
CA LEU A 176 15.80 -3.64 -0.38
C LEU A 176 14.67 -4.63 -0.63
N SER A 177 13.47 -4.25 -0.22
CA SER A 177 12.27 -5.04 -0.45
C SER A 177 11.10 -4.19 -0.93
N VAL A 178 10.35 -4.71 -1.90
CA VAL A 178 9.11 -4.10 -2.36
C VAL A 178 8.00 -5.15 -2.49
N ILE A 179 6.80 -4.85 -2.02
CA ILE A 179 5.66 -5.77 -2.19
C ILE A 179 5.01 -5.52 -3.55
N ASN A 180 4.57 -4.29 -3.83
CA ASN A 180 3.90 -3.92 -5.08
C ASN A 180 4.62 -2.73 -5.73
N GLY A 181 5.42 -3.00 -6.74
CA GLY A 181 6.17 -1.95 -7.42
C GLY A 181 7.46 -2.43 -8.07
N ARG A 182 8.14 -1.52 -8.77
CA ARG A 182 9.44 -1.78 -9.40
C ARG A 182 10.55 -1.54 -8.38
N LEU A 183 11.51 -2.46 -8.32
CA LEU A 183 12.77 -2.27 -7.59
C LEU A 183 13.90 -2.12 -8.60
N GLU A 184 14.62 -1.00 -8.55
CA GLU A 184 15.79 -0.74 -9.40
C GLU A 184 16.98 -0.35 -8.52
N ALA A 185 18.09 -1.08 -8.61
CA ALA A 185 19.29 -0.81 -7.82
C ALA A 185 20.54 -0.75 -8.72
N THR A 186 21.35 0.29 -8.58
CA THR A 186 22.63 0.47 -9.26
C THR A 186 23.74 0.57 -8.24
N LEU A 187 24.71 -0.34 -8.33
CA LEU A 187 25.85 -0.40 -7.42
C LEU A 187 27.12 0.10 -8.13
N ASP A 188 27.83 1.05 -7.53
CA ASP A 188 29.09 1.57 -8.08
C ASP A 188 30.28 0.69 -7.69
N ARG A 189 30.18 0.07 -6.51
CA ARG A 189 31.15 -0.85 -5.94
C ARG A 189 30.44 -1.94 -5.15
N LEU A 190 31.03 -3.12 -5.16
CA LEU A 190 30.66 -4.23 -4.30
C LEU A 190 31.75 -4.38 -3.25
N SER A 191 31.38 -4.33 -1.97
CA SER A 191 32.30 -4.66 -0.88
C SER A 191 32.57 -6.17 -0.90
N GLU A 192 33.83 -6.60 -0.74
CA GLU A 192 34.23 -8.01 -0.81
C GLU A 192 33.49 -8.91 0.19
N SER A 193 33.01 -8.34 1.31
CA SER A 193 32.19 -9.02 2.33
C SER A 193 30.75 -8.51 2.39
N GLY A 194 30.32 -7.69 1.43
CA GLY A 194 28.99 -7.09 1.39
C GLY A 194 27.92 -8.06 0.89
N ALA A 195 26.76 -8.06 1.56
CA ALA A 195 25.57 -8.73 1.08
C ALA A 195 24.66 -7.72 0.35
N VAL A 196 24.18 -8.12 -0.83
CA VAL A 196 23.18 -7.40 -1.62
C VAL A 196 21.96 -8.32 -1.72
N ASN A 197 20.91 -8.01 -0.97
CA ASN A 197 19.66 -8.75 -0.96
C ASN A 197 18.56 -7.85 -1.53
N LEU A 198 18.03 -8.21 -2.69
CA LEU A 198 16.93 -7.48 -3.33
C LEU A 198 15.74 -8.43 -3.45
N SER A 199 14.60 -8.04 -2.91
CA SER A 199 13.38 -8.87 -2.91
C SER A 199 12.18 -8.11 -3.46
N SER A 200 11.40 -8.75 -4.32
CA SER A 200 10.15 -8.17 -4.85
C SER A 200 9.05 -9.22 -4.94
N VAL A 201 7.82 -8.87 -4.54
CA VAL A 201 6.68 -9.78 -4.65
C VAL A 201 5.96 -9.60 -5.99
N ASN A 202 5.49 -8.38 -6.29
CA ASN A 202 4.72 -8.07 -7.50
C ASN A 202 5.34 -6.88 -8.24
N GLY A 203 6.22 -7.18 -9.19
CA GLY A 203 6.86 -6.18 -10.03
C GLY A 203 8.25 -6.58 -10.53
N PRO A 204 8.81 -5.84 -11.51
CA PRO A 204 10.13 -6.12 -12.04
C PRO A 204 11.23 -5.72 -11.04
N LEU A 205 12.26 -6.55 -10.97
CA LEU A 205 13.49 -6.30 -10.21
C LEU A 205 14.63 -6.08 -11.20
N VAL A 206 15.24 -4.90 -11.18
CA VAL A 206 16.39 -4.55 -12.01
C VAL A 206 17.57 -4.26 -11.10
N VAL A 207 18.71 -4.91 -11.35
CA VAL A 207 19.97 -4.58 -10.69
C VAL A 207 21.04 -4.30 -11.75
N THR A 208 21.79 -3.23 -11.57
CA THR A 208 22.96 -2.88 -12.39
C THR A 208 24.21 -3.06 -11.54
N LEU A 209 25.06 -3.99 -11.95
CA LEU A 209 26.33 -4.31 -11.30
C LEU A 209 27.50 -3.69 -12.08
N PRO A 210 28.60 -3.29 -11.42
CA PRO A 210 29.78 -2.77 -12.10
C PRO A 210 30.40 -3.85 -13.00
N SER A 211 31.09 -3.46 -14.08
CA SER A 211 31.64 -4.45 -15.03
C SER A 211 32.70 -5.34 -14.39
N ASP A 212 33.46 -4.79 -13.44
CA ASP A 212 34.49 -5.47 -12.65
C ASP A 212 33.94 -6.12 -11.37
N ALA A 213 32.63 -6.37 -11.30
CA ALA A 213 31.99 -7.00 -10.15
C ALA A 213 32.65 -8.33 -9.78
N ASN A 214 33.10 -8.45 -8.53
CA ASN A 214 33.60 -9.69 -7.94
C ASN A 214 32.55 -10.23 -6.97
N ALA A 215 31.65 -11.09 -7.46
CA ALA A 215 30.49 -11.52 -6.71
C ALA A 215 29.98 -12.92 -7.08
N THR A 216 29.39 -13.60 -6.11
CA THR A 216 28.53 -14.76 -6.35
C THR A 216 27.09 -14.28 -6.52
N LEU A 217 26.48 -14.63 -7.63
CA LEU A 217 25.18 -14.15 -8.06
C LEU A 217 24.17 -15.30 -8.03
N ARG A 218 23.11 -15.11 -7.25
CA ARG A 218 21.94 -16.00 -7.20
C ARG A 218 20.68 -15.19 -7.47
N ALA A 219 19.91 -15.61 -8.47
CA ALA A 219 18.65 -15.00 -8.80
C ALA A 219 17.56 -16.06 -8.95
N SER A 220 16.40 -15.82 -8.37
CA SER A 220 15.23 -16.70 -8.50
C SER A 220 13.96 -15.89 -8.75
N THR A 221 13.08 -16.41 -9.60
CA THR A 221 11.71 -15.92 -9.77
C THR A 221 10.75 -17.10 -9.89
N VAL A 222 9.53 -17.00 -9.34
CA VAL A 222 8.50 -18.05 -9.49
C VAL A 222 7.75 -17.87 -10.81
N HIS A 223 7.28 -16.66 -11.10
CA HIS A 223 6.56 -16.29 -12.32
C HIS A 223 7.21 -15.08 -12.99
N GLY A 224 8.06 -15.33 -13.99
CA GLY A 224 8.69 -14.29 -14.80
C GLY A 224 10.00 -14.75 -15.43
N GLY A 225 10.62 -13.89 -16.25
CA GLY A 225 11.90 -14.15 -16.90
C GLY A 225 13.10 -13.68 -16.07
N ILE A 226 14.23 -14.38 -16.15
CA ILE A 226 15.53 -13.85 -15.70
C ILE A 226 16.34 -13.52 -16.95
N THR A 227 16.85 -12.29 -17.03
CA THR A 227 17.78 -11.86 -18.09
C THR A 227 19.04 -11.31 -17.45
N ASN A 228 20.21 -11.62 -18.01
CA ASN A 228 21.47 -11.09 -17.51
C ASN A 228 22.43 -10.71 -18.65
N ASP A 229 23.15 -9.61 -18.47
CA ASP A 229 24.12 -9.10 -19.44
C ASP A 229 25.50 -9.78 -19.33
N PHE A 230 25.69 -10.63 -18.32
CA PHE A 230 26.93 -11.37 -18.04
C PHE A 230 26.99 -12.73 -18.75
N ASN A 231 25.99 -13.06 -19.57
CA ASN A 231 25.89 -14.30 -20.33
C ASN A 231 25.91 -15.57 -19.45
N LEU A 232 25.45 -15.46 -18.20
CA LEU A 232 25.20 -16.62 -17.35
C LEU A 232 23.98 -17.40 -17.86
N PRO A 233 24.02 -18.75 -17.87
CA PRO A 233 22.86 -19.53 -18.22
C PRO A 233 21.75 -19.36 -17.17
N VAL A 234 20.52 -19.38 -17.64
CA VAL A 234 19.32 -19.35 -16.80
C VAL A 234 18.66 -20.72 -16.91
N ARG A 235 18.47 -21.38 -15.77
CA ARG A 235 17.73 -22.63 -15.72
C ARG A 235 16.24 -22.31 -15.63
N VAL A 236 15.45 -23.01 -16.44
CA VAL A 236 13.99 -22.94 -16.42
C VAL A 236 13.51 -24.19 -15.67
N GLY A 237 12.76 -24.01 -14.60
CA GLY A 237 12.19 -25.11 -13.83
C GLY A 237 11.19 -25.93 -14.67
N GLU A 238 11.09 -27.23 -14.39
CA GLU A 238 10.25 -28.17 -15.16
C GLU A 238 8.74 -27.82 -15.08
N TYR A 239 8.31 -27.15 -14.01
CA TYR A 239 6.90 -26.81 -13.75
C TYR A 239 6.67 -25.32 -13.48
N VAL A 240 7.50 -24.71 -12.65
CA VAL A 240 7.44 -23.28 -12.29
C VAL A 240 8.83 -22.79 -11.93
N GLY A 241 9.03 -21.49 -12.06
CA GLY A 241 10.24 -20.81 -11.63
C GLY A 241 11.38 -20.81 -12.64
N ARG A 242 12.24 -19.81 -12.49
CA ARG A 242 13.52 -19.70 -13.17
C ARG A 242 14.58 -19.36 -12.14
N ASP A 243 15.76 -19.89 -12.34
CA ASP A 243 16.88 -19.64 -11.45
C ASP A 243 18.18 -19.46 -12.23
N LEU A 244 19.06 -18.67 -11.64
CA LEU A 244 20.38 -18.37 -12.15
C LEU A 244 21.34 -18.43 -10.99
N GLU A 245 22.42 -19.18 -11.17
CA GLU A 245 23.52 -19.24 -10.23
C GLU A 245 24.85 -19.16 -10.98
N GLY A 246 25.67 -18.20 -10.60
CA GLY A 246 26.94 -17.97 -11.26
C GLY A 246 27.90 -17.15 -10.44
N ARG A 247 29.17 -17.21 -10.82
CA ARG A 247 30.26 -16.48 -10.16
C ARG A 247 30.85 -15.48 -11.13
N LEU A 248 30.94 -14.23 -10.70
CA LEU A 248 31.61 -13.12 -11.36
C LEU A 248 32.96 -12.90 -10.67
N GLY A 249 34.06 -12.90 -11.43
CA GLY A 249 35.41 -12.74 -10.89
C GLY A 249 35.83 -13.94 -10.05
N GLN A 250 36.28 -13.68 -8.82
CA GLN A 250 36.70 -14.72 -7.86
C GLN A 250 35.56 -15.16 -6.93
N GLY A 251 34.42 -14.45 -6.90
CA GLY A 251 33.25 -14.77 -6.08
C GLY A 251 33.18 -14.07 -4.72
N GLY A 252 33.63 -12.82 -4.62
CA GLY A 252 33.64 -12.02 -3.38
C GLY A 252 32.26 -11.74 -2.78
N ALA A 253 31.62 -10.65 -3.19
CA ALA A 253 30.33 -10.20 -2.63
C ALA A 253 29.18 -11.20 -2.90
N ASN A 254 28.17 -11.23 -2.04
CA ASN A 254 27.01 -12.11 -2.24
C ASN A 254 25.80 -11.32 -2.73
N VAL A 255 25.35 -11.59 -3.96
CA VAL A 255 24.20 -10.92 -4.58
C VAL A 255 23.07 -11.91 -4.70
N ARG A 256 22.00 -11.68 -3.94
CA ARG A 256 20.77 -12.49 -3.94
C ARG A 256 19.59 -11.67 -4.41
N LEU A 257 18.93 -12.15 -5.45
CA LEU A 257 17.76 -11.52 -6.08
C LEU A 257 16.58 -12.49 -5.98
N ASN A 258 15.54 -12.11 -5.27
CA ASN A 258 14.34 -12.93 -5.11
C ASN A 258 13.13 -12.22 -5.68
N ASN A 259 12.39 -12.90 -6.53
CA ASN A 259 11.14 -12.39 -7.07
C ASN A 259 10.04 -13.46 -7.00
N VAL A 260 8.78 -13.03 -6.81
CA VAL A 260 7.64 -13.96 -6.89
C VAL A 260 6.95 -13.83 -8.23
N ASN A 261 6.43 -12.63 -8.55
CA ASN A 261 5.71 -12.33 -9.78
C ASN A 261 6.33 -11.11 -10.48
N GLY A 262 7.14 -11.34 -11.51
CA GLY A 262 7.89 -10.31 -12.19
C GLY A 262 9.19 -10.81 -12.83
N SER A 263 9.74 -10.01 -13.74
CA SER A 263 11.04 -10.29 -14.35
C SER A 263 12.20 -9.83 -13.44
N VAL A 264 13.30 -10.57 -13.48
CA VAL A 264 14.58 -10.19 -12.88
C VAL A 264 15.55 -9.83 -13.99
N GLN A 265 16.07 -8.60 -13.98
CA GLN A 265 17.05 -8.13 -14.95
C GLN A 265 18.36 -7.78 -14.26
N ILE A 266 19.45 -8.40 -14.71
CA ILE A 266 20.79 -8.22 -14.16
C ILE A 266 21.64 -7.55 -15.23
N ARG A 267 21.83 -6.24 -15.10
CA ARG A 267 22.53 -5.41 -16.07
C ARG A 267 23.99 -5.23 -15.71
N ARG A 268 24.81 -5.08 -16.74
CA ARG A 268 26.20 -4.64 -16.59
C ARG A 268 26.28 -3.12 -16.75
N ALA A 269 26.97 -2.44 -15.86
CA ALA A 269 27.19 -1.00 -15.95
C ALA A 269 28.03 -0.64 -17.18
N ALA A 270 27.71 0.49 -17.83
CA ALA A 270 28.51 1.04 -18.93
C ALA A 270 29.67 1.90 -18.38
N ASP A 271 30.50 1.32 -17.52
CA ASP A 271 31.53 2.03 -16.73
C ASP A 271 32.94 2.01 -17.35
N GLY A 272 33.11 1.38 -18.53
CA GLY A 272 34.40 1.27 -19.22
C GLY A 272 35.44 0.39 -18.51
N ARG A 273 35.05 -0.32 -17.45
CA ARG A 273 35.92 -1.24 -16.70
C ARG A 273 35.97 -2.61 -17.39
N PRO A 274 37.05 -3.40 -17.20
CA PRO A 274 37.13 -4.74 -17.79
C PRO A 274 36.02 -5.62 -17.21
N ALA A 275 35.36 -6.41 -18.07
CA ALA A 275 34.32 -7.33 -17.64
C ALA A 275 34.92 -8.47 -16.80
N SER A 276 34.32 -8.74 -15.64
CA SER A 276 34.69 -9.86 -14.78
C SER A 276 34.51 -11.20 -15.51
N PRO A 277 35.46 -12.15 -15.36
CA PRO A 277 35.29 -13.50 -15.90
C PRO A 277 34.11 -14.17 -15.21
N VAL A 278 33.37 -14.98 -15.96
CA VAL A 278 32.11 -15.57 -15.52
C VAL A 278 32.27 -17.08 -15.45
N THR A 279 31.93 -17.68 -14.30
CA THR A 279 31.83 -19.13 -14.13
C THR A 279 30.37 -19.50 -13.91
N ASN A 280 29.83 -20.38 -14.75
CA ASN A 280 28.54 -20.99 -14.48
C ASN A 280 28.65 -21.94 -13.30
N LEU A 281 27.74 -21.81 -12.32
CA LEU A 281 27.67 -22.70 -11.16
C LEU A 281 26.41 -23.58 -11.17
N LEU A 282 25.55 -23.46 -12.19
CA LEU A 282 24.44 -24.40 -12.40
C LEU A 282 25.01 -25.76 -12.79
N SER A 283 24.80 -26.79 -11.96
CA SER A 283 25.18 -28.17 -12.26
C SER A 283 24.32 -28.76 -13.39
N GLU A 284 24.98 -29.28 -14.43
CA GLU A 284 24.31 -30.03 -15.52
C GLU A 284 24.12 -31.51 -15.11
N THR A 285 23.08 -31.90 -14.36
CA THR A 285 22.48 -33.25 -14.44
C THR A 285 21.15 -33.34 -13.67
N LYS A 286 20.05 -33.70 -14.35
CA LYS A 286 19.19 -34.86 -14.04
C LYS A 286 18.01 -34.90 -15.01
N GLY A 287 18.20 -35.67 -16.09
CA GLY A 287 17.13 -36.12 -16.97
C GLY A 287 16.37 -37.29 -16.36
N ARG A 288 15.09 -37.36 -16.73
CA ARG A 288 14.11 -38.43 -16.46
C ARG A 288 14.69 -39.84 -16.35
N ALA A 289 14.62 -40.40 -15.14
CA ALA A 289 14.23 -41.78 -14.81
C ALA A 289 14.43 -41.95 -13.28
N ASP A 290 13.70 -42.88 -12.68
CA ASP A 290 13.82 -43.30 -11.27
C ASP A 290 13.07 -42.43 -10.25
N PHE A 291 11.74 -42.57 -10.33
CA PHE A 291 10.88 -42.58 -9.15
C PHE A 291 11.28 -43.78 -8.26
N ASP A 292 11.37 -43.51 -6.96
CA ASP A 292 11.56 -44.42 -5.82
C ASP A 292 13.01 -44.76 -5.43
N ARG A 293 13.35 -44.26 -4.24
CA ARG A 293 14.56 -44.47 -3.41
C ARG A 293 15.70 -43.50 -3.70
N ASP A 294 15.62 -42.35 -3.05
CA ASP A 294 16.63 -41.82 -2.13
C ASP A 294 16.29 -40.36 -1.84
N LYS A 295 15.23 -40.18 -1.05
CA LYS A 295 15.12 -39.00 -0.19
C LYS A 295 16.18 -39.21 0.88
N ASP A 296 17.14 -38.30 1.01
CA ASP A 296 17.69 -37.86 2.33
C ASP A 296 19.04 -37.10 2.26
N ASN A 297 19.60 -36.62 1.12
CA ASN A 297 20.92 -35.95 1.24
C ASN A 297 21.29 -34.72 0.39
N ASP A 298 20.46 -34.21 -0.53
CA ASP A 298 20.77 -32.96 -1.27
C ASP A 298 19.95 -31.74 -0.81
N ASN A 299 19.23 -31.88 0.31
CA ASN A 299 18.37 -30.84 0.87
C ASN A 299 19.07 -30.00 1.94
N ASP A 300 20.33 -30.29 2.28
CA ASP A 300 20.97 -29.69 3.45
C ASP A 300 21.78 -28.43 3.15
N ASP A 301 22.45 -28.25 2.01
CA ASP A 301 23.29 -27.03 1.82
C ASP A 301 22.48 -25.75 1.46
N ILE A 302 21.35 -25.90 0.75
CA ILE A 302 20.41 -24.78 0.47
C ILE A 302 19.52 -24.53 1.70
N ALA A 303 19.19 -25.57 2.45
CA ALA A 303 18.50 -25.42 3.72
C ALA A 303 19.42 -24.90 4.81
N GLU A 304 20.73 -25.13 4.79
CA GLU A 304 21.67 -24.67 5.82
C GLU A 304 21.95 -23.17 5.65
N SER A 305 22.13 -22.64 4.44
CA SER A 305 22.23 -21.18 4.25
C SER A 305 20.92 -20.43 4.52
N ALA A 306 19.78 -21.05 4.18
CA ALA A 306 18.46 -20.49 4.48
C ALA A 306 18.08 -20.69 5.95
N ARG A 307 18.55 -21.77 6.60
CA ARG A 307 18.46 -22.01 8.04
C ARG A 307 19.36 -21.04 8.75
N GLU A 308 20.62 -20.85 8.40
CA GLU A 308 21.52 -19.83 8.99
C GLU A 308 20.99 -18.41 8.82
N ALA A 309 20.38 -18.05 7.69
CA ALA A 309 19.73 -16.74 7.52
C ALA A 309 18.42 -16.64 8.32
N ALA A 310 17.64 -17.72 8.38
CA ALA A 310 16.45 -17.81 9.20
C ALA A 310 16.77 -18.00 10.68
N GLU A 311 17.95 -18.50 11.04
CA GLU A 311 18.48 -18.84 12.35
C GLU A 311 19.18 -17.62 12.89
N SER A 312 19.91 -16.84 12.07
CA SER A 312 20.31 -15.47 12.42
C SER A 312 19.10 -14.54 12.57
N ALA A 313 18.06 -14.66 11.73
CA ALA A 313 16.83 -13.91 11.92
C ALA A 313 16.02 -14.43 13.13
N ARG A 314 16.05 -15.73 13.42
CA ARG A 314 15.44 -16.34 14.61
C ARG A 314 16.26 -16.09 15.85
N ASP A 315 17.57 -15.95 15.78
CA ASP A 315 18.52 -15.68 16.86
C ASP A 315 18.53 -14.20 17.17
N ALA A 316 18.37 -13.31 16.18
CA ALA A 316 18.04 -11.91 16.43
C ALA A 316 16.63 -11.77 17.03
N ALA A 317 15.65 -12.55 16.55
CA ALA A 317 14.32 -12.61 17.15
C ALA A 317 14.31 -13.32 18.51
N ARG A 318 15.26 -14.23 18.77
CA ARG A 318 15.40 -15.02 20.01
C ARG A 318 16.25 -14.29 21.02
N GLU A 319 17.26 -13.51 20.63
CA GLU A 319 17.96 -12.55 21.49
C GLU A 319 17.02 -11.38 21.82
N ALA A 320 16.20 -10.91 20.87
CA ALA A 320 15.13 -9.97 21.18
C ALA A 320 14.11 -10.58 22.16
N ARG A 321 13.69 -11.85 21.95
CA ARG A 321 12.76 -12.56 22.84
C ARG A 321 13.40 -13.02 24.16
N ASP A 322 14.69 -13.34 24.22
CA ASP A 322 15.42 -13.83 25.39
C ASP A 322 15.87 -12.63 26.22
N ALA A 323 16.19 -11.48 25.64
CA ALA A 323 16.29 -10.21 26.34
C ALA A 323 14.93 -9.74 26.86
N GLU A 324 13.85 -9.99 26.11
CA GLU A 324 12.47 -9.79 26.58
C GLU A 324 12.06 -10.82 27.65
N ARG A 325 12.63 -12.04 27.63
CA ARG A 325 12.36 -13.14 28.58
C ARG A 325 13.23 -13.10 29.83
N GLU A 326 14.44 -12.57 29.77
CA GLU A 326 15.26 -12.22 30.95
C GLU A 326 14.60 -11.06 31.67
N ARG A 327 14.17 -10.02 30.95
CA ARG A 327 13.34 -8.95 31.51
C ARG A 327 12.01 -9.49 32.05
N ALA A 328 11.38 -10.46 31.38
CA ALA A 328 10.17 -11.10 31.86
C ALA A 328 10.41 -12.09 33.02
N ASN A 329 11.58 -12.74 33.12
CA ASN A 329 11.94 -13.65 34.22
C ASN A 329 12.36 -12.85 35.45
N GLU A 330 13.10 -11.76 35.31
CA GLU A 330 13.37 -10.79 36.38
C GLU A 330 12.04 -10.18 36.88
N GLN A 331 11.13 -9.83 35.96
CA GLN A 331 9.77 -9.41 36.33
C GLN A 331 8.91 -10.54 36.91
N ARG A 332 9.13 -11.80 36.52
CA ARG A 332 8.40 -12.97 37.02
C ARG A 332 8.93 -13.48 38.35
N ASP A 333 10.21 -13.31 38.65
CA ASP A 333 10.82 -13.57 39.96
C ASP A 333 10.40 -12.48 40.94
N HIS A 334 10.37 -11.21 40.49
CA HIS A 334 9.74 -10.13 41.24
C HIS A 334 8.23 -10.38 41.45
N ALA A 335 7.51 -10.89 40.43
CA ALA A 335 6.11 -11.27 40.54
C ALA A 335 5.88 -12.58 41.32
N ASN A 336 6.84 -13.48 41.42
CA ASN A 336 6.77 -14.70 42.24
C ASN A 336 6.99 -14.37 43.71
N GLU A 337 7.97 -13.51 44.02
CA GLU A 337 8.17 -12.94 45.36
C GLU A 337 6.96 -12.10 45.79
N GLU A 338 6.37 -11.37 44.86
CA GLU A 338 5.15 -10.60 45.08
C GLU A 338 3.92 -11.49 45.18
N ARG A 339 3.85 -12.62 44.43
CA ARG A 339 2.79 -13.64 44.55
C ARG A 339 2.91 -14.44 45.85
N ASP A 340 4.11 -14.68 46.35
CA ASP A 340 4.31 -15.35 47.64
C ASP A 340 3.99 -14.38 48.79
N ARG A 341 4.35 -13.09 48.67
CA ARG A 341 3.82 -12.02 49.54
C ARG A 341 2.29 -11.89 49.45
N GLN A 342 1.70 -12.02 48.27
CA GLN A 342 0.25 -12.02 48.05
C GLN A 342 -0.42 -13.31 48.53
N ARG A 343 0.26 -14.46 48.56
CA ARG A 343 -0.26 -15.72 49.12
C ARG A 343 -0.25 -15.69 50.64
N GLU A 344 0.79 -15.13 51.26
CA GLU A 344 0.80 -14.82 52.69
C GLU A 344 -0.25 -13.76 53.03
N ALA A 345 -0.35 -12.69 52.24
CA ALA A 345 -1.37 -11.67 52.40
C ALA A 345 -2.78 -12.21 52.12
N ALA A 346 -2.98 -13.15 51.20
CA ALA A 346 -4.27 -13.80 50.93
C ALA A 346 -4.64 -14.83 52.00
N ARG A 347 -3.65 -15.44 52.66
CA ARG A 347 -3.88 -16.30 53.82
C ARG A 347 -4.28 -15.46 55.04
N ALA A 348 -3.58 -14.33 55.26
CA ALA A 348 -3.95 -13.31 56.23
C ALA A 348 -5.31 -12.65 55.91
N ALA A 349 -5.61 -12.44 54.63
CA ALA A 349 -6.88 -11.88 54.16
C ALA A 349 -8.03 -12.87 54.29
N ARG A 350 -7.83 -14.18 54.10
CA ARG A 350 -8.87 -15.20 54.38
C ARG A 350 -9.13 -15.37 55.88
N GLU A 351 -8.13 -15.16 56.71
CA GLU A 351 -8.29 -15.06 58.17
C GLU A 351 -9.03 -13.76 58.55
N ALA A 352 -8.76 -12.65 57.87
CA ALA A 352 -9.45 -11.37 58.04
C ALA A 352 -10.87 -11.35 57.44
N GLU A 353 -11.14 -12.06 56.34
CA GLU A 353 -12.42 -12.15 55.64
C GLU A 353 -13.42 -13.03 56.42
N ARG A 354 -12.92 -14.00 57.20
CA ARG A 354 -13.70 -14.66 58.25
C ARG A 354 -14.06 -13.71 59.40
N ALA A 355 -13.24 -12.69 59.65
CA ALA A 355 -13.48 -11.67 60.66
C ALA A 355 -14.34 -10.47 60.16
N MET A 356 -14.42 -10.24 58.85
CA MET A 356 -15.09 -9.09 58.22
C MET A 356 -16.46 -9.42 57.58
N ARG A 357 -17.15 -10.46 58.06
CA ARG A 357 -18.55 -10.74 57.67
C ARG A 357 -19.58 -9.72 58.15
N ASP A 358 -19.15 -8.74 58.92
CA ASP A 358 -19.97 -7.62 59.33
C ASP A 358 -19.33 -6.35 58.75
N ILE A 359 -20.16 -5.54 58.09
CA ILE A 359 -19.98 -4.10 57.73
C ILE A 359 -20.01 -3.81 56.22
N ASP A 360 -21.21 -3.37 55.83
CA ASP A 360 -21.66 -2.41 54.81
C ASP A 360 -21.13 -2.39 53.37
N LYS A 361 -22.10 -2.55 52.44
CA LYS A 361 -21.95 -2.79 50.99
C LYS A 361 -21.75 -1.55 50.11
N ASP A 362 -21.83 -0.34 50.64
CA ASP A 362 -21.99 0.85 49.79
C ASP A 362 -20.71 1.65 49.51
N LYS A 363 -19.56 1.27 50.08
CA LYS A 363 -18.27 1.96 49.81
C LYS A 363 -17.35 1.29 48.79
N ILE A 364 -17.64 0.05 48.38
CA ILE A 364 -16.73 -0.76 47.53
C ILE A 364 -17.06 -0.63 46.02
N LYS A 365 -18.18 0.01 45.67
CA LYS A 365 -18.59 0.15 44.26
C LYS A 365 -17.73 1.16 43.48
N GLU A 366 -16.98 2.02 44.16
CA GLU A 366 -16.11 3.03 43.50
C GLU A 366 -14.65 2.60 43.30
N GLU A 367 -14.16 1.54 43.96
CA GLU A 367 -12.75 1.09 43.81
C GLU A 367 -12.58 -0.19 42.99
N ILE A 368 -13.64 -0.97 42.74
CA ILE A 368 -13.58 -2.24 41.98
C ILE A 368 -13.36 -2.03 40.47
N GLU A 369 -13.70 -0.87 39.92
CA GLU A 369 -13.63 -0.64 38.47
C GLU A 369 -12.21 -0.37 37.94
N SER A 370 -11.19 -0.26 38.80
CA SER A 370 -9.86 0.18 38.37
C SER A 370 -8.80 -0.90 38.19
N SER A 371 -9.00 -2.16 38.63
CA SER A 371 -7.84 -3.03 38.92
C SER A 371 -7.80 -4.44 38.31
N VAL A 372 -8.78 -4.92 37.53
CA VAL A 372 -8.86 -6.38 37.26
C VAL A 372 -8.42 -6.89 35.89
N ASN A 373 -8.39 -6.12 34.79
CA ASN A 373 -8.08 -6.77 33.49
C ASN A 373 -6.98 -6.06 32.72
N ASN A 374 -5.76 -6.61 32.78
CA ASN A 374 -4.90 -6.85 31.62
C ASN A 374 -3.70 -7.74 32.00
N SER A 375 -3.68 -9.00 31.55
CA SER A 375 -2.53 -9.57 30.80
C SER A 375 -2.74 -11.05 30.42
N PHE A 376 -2.39 -11.33 29.15
CA PHE A 376 -1.96 -12.59 28.50
C PHE A 376 -2.94 -13.29 27.54
N ASP A 377 -2.81 -12.95 26.24
CA ASP A 377 -2.49 -13.93 25.21
C ASP A 377 -1.98 -13.25 23.91
N SER A 378 -0.81 -13.66 23.38
CA SER A 378 -0.16 -13.05 22.20
C SER A 378 -0.16 -13.96 20.96
N ALA A 379 -1.26 -14.69 20.74
CA ALA A 379 -1.64 -15.10 19.40
C ALA A 379 -2.55 -14.00 18.81
N ARG A 380 -2.23 -13.48 17.62
CA ARG A 380 -3.16 -12.60 16.86
C ARG A 380 -4.54 -13.26 16.90
N ARG A 381 -5.48 -12.62 17.56
CA ARG A 381 -6.82 -13.18 17.68
C ARG A 381 -7.48 -13.07 16.33
N THR A 382 -8.09 -14.17 15.89
CA THR A 382 -8.86 -14.23 14.66
C THR A 382 -10.22 -14.79 15.02
N GLU A 383 -11.27 -14.03 14.74
CA GLU A 383 -12.64 -14.46 14.88
C GLU A 383 -13.30 -14.45 13.50
N ARG A 384 -14.02 -15.53 13.19
CA ARG A 384 -14.73 -15.64 11.91
C ARG A 384 -16.22 -15.74 12.20
N GLU A 385 -16.98 -14.85 11.61
CA GLU A 385 -18.42 -14.80 11.71
C GLU A 385 -19.01 -14.89 10.31
N SER A 386 -20.03 -15.72 10.12
CA SER A 386 -20.71 -15.85 8.83
C SER A 386 -22.20 -15.79 9.04
N ASN A 387 -22.91 -15.10 8.16
CA ASN A 387 -24.36 -15.10 8.17
C ASN A 387 -24.91 -15.04 6.74
N THR A 388 -26.16 -15.44 6.59
CA THR A 388 -26.87 -15.45 5.31
C THR A 388 -28.22 -14.76 5.46
N PHE A 389 -28.53 -13.86 4.54
CA PHE A 389 -29.80 -13.17 4.45
C PHE A 389 -30.53 -13.61 3.19
N ALA A 390 -31.73 -14.18 3.33
CA ALA A 390 -32.60 -14.40 2.18
C ALA A 390 -33.05 -13.05 1.61
N VAL A 391 -32.98 -12.89 0.29
CA VAL A 391 -33.33 -11.64 -0.41
C VAL A 391 -34.26 -11.93 -1.59
N GLN A 392 -34.96 -10.90 -2.06
CA GLN A 392 -35.87 -10.99 -3.20
C GLN A 392 -35.47 -9.98 -4.27
N GLY A 393 -35.67 -10.34 -5.54
CA GLY A 393 -35.44 -9.44 -6.67
C GLY A 393 -33.97 -9.03 -6.83
N ALA A 394 -33.73 -7.72 -6.93
CA ALA A 394 -32.41 -7.10 -7.04
C ALA A 394 -32.08 -6.38 -5.72
N PRO A 395 -31.38 -7.04 -4.78
CA PRO A 395 -31.16 -6.46 -3.47
C PRO A 395 -30.16 -5.31 -3.51
N ARG A 396 -30.30 -4.37 -2.57
CA ARG A 396 -29.31 -3.34 -2.26
C ARG A 396 -28.42 -3.86 -1.14
N VAL A 397 -27.14 -4.06 -1.43
CA VAL A 397 -26.15 -4.57 -0.49
C VAL A 397 -25.14 -3.47 -0.18
N ARG A 398 -25.01 -3.10 1.10
CA ARG A 398 -24.04 -2.12 1.60
C ARG A 398 -23.06 -2.83 2.52
N VAL A 399 -21.78 -2.71 2.22
CA VAL A 399 -20.68 -3.28 3.00
C VAL A 399 -19.69 -2.18 3.34
N GLU A 400 -19.45 -1.97 4.63
CA GLU A 400 -18.53 -0.96 5.13
C GLU A 400 -17.58 -1.60 6.14
N THR A 401 -16.28 -1.37 5.98
CA THR A 401 -15.28 -1.74 6.99
C THR A 401 -14.33 -0.58 7.26
N PHE A 402 -13.78 -0.54 8.47
CA PHE A 402 -12.79 0.46 8.87
C PHE A 402 -11.40 0.13 8.30
N ASP A 403 -11.08 -1.16 8.20
CA ASP A 403 -9.87 -1.70 7.60
C ASP A 403 -10.10 -3.19 7.23
N GLY A 404 -9.34 -3.70 6.28
CA GLY A 404 -9.44 -5.07 5.76
C GLY A 404 -10.04 -5.16 4.36
N ALA A 405 -9.67 -6.24 3.66
CA ALA A 405 -10.09 -6.47 2.28
C ALA A 405 -11.57 -6.84 2.18
N ILE A 406 -12.21 -6.47 1.07
CA ILE A 406 -13.59 -6.87 0.76
C ILE A 406 -13.58 -7.57 -0.60
N SER A 407 -13.98 -8.84 -0.63
CA SER A 407 -14.19 -9.62 -1.85
C SER A 407 -15.68 -9.89 -2.02
N VAL A 408 -16.22 -9.60 -3.20
CA VAL A 408 -17.63 -9.81 -3.54
C VAL A 408 -17.73 -10.70 -4.77
N HIS A 409 -18.49 -11.78 -4.63
CA HIS A 409 -18.71 -12.80 -5.64
C HIS A 409 -20.19 -12.84 -6.02
N ALA A 410 -20.49 -12.68 -7.29
CA ALA A 410 -21.85 -12.85 -7.77
C ALA A 410 -22.22 -14.33 -7.95
N TRP A 411 -23.43 -14.71 -7.53
CA TRP A 411 -23.97 -16.07 -7.69
C TRP A 411 -25.45 -16.07 -8.09
N ASP A 412 -25.97 -17.27 -8.35
CA ASP A 412 -27.32 -17.49 -8.86
C ASP A 412 -28.37 -17.75 -7.77
N LYS A 413 -28.00 -17.58 -6.49
CA LYS A 413 -28.91 -17.77 -5.36
C LYS A 413 -29.54 -16.44 -4.93
N SER A 414 -30.79 -16.49 -4.48
CA SER A 414 -31.53 -15.35 -3.91
C SER A 414 -31.21 -15.14 -2.42
N GLU A 415 -29.93 -15.14 -2.08
CA GLU A 415 -29.45 -14.91 -0.72
C GLU A 415 -28.16 -14.08 -0.77
N VAL A 416 -27.90 -13.29 0.26
CA VAL A 416 -26.63 -12.61 0.48
C VAL A 416 -25.94 -13.34 1.63
N MET A 417 -24.82 -13.98 1.34
CA MET A 417 -23.98 -14.60 2.36
C MET A 417 -22.74 -13.73 2.56
N TYR A 418 -22.31 -13.57 3.79
CA TYR A 418 -21.03 -12.97 4.08
C TYR A 418 -20.26 -13.81 5.08
N THR A 419 -18.94 -13.71 5.00
CA THR A 419 -18.02 -14.15 6.03
C THR A 419 -17.11 -13.00 6.41
N ALA A 420 -17.22 -12.55 7.65
CA ALA A 420 -16.34 -11.57 8.26
C ALA A 420 -15.20 -12.29 8.99
N THR A 421 -13.96 -11.94 8.70
CA THR A 421 -12.77 -12.37 9.44
C THR A 421 -12.20 -11.18 10.18
N LYS A 422 -12.51 -11.11 11.47
CA LYS A 422 -11.99 -10.10 12.41
C LYS A 422 -10.60 -10.54 12.85
N ARG A 423 -9.61 -9.66 12.76
CA ARG A 423 -8.26 -9.90 13.28
C ARG A 423 -7.88 -8.76 14.21
N ALA A 424 -7.25 -9.06 15.34
CA ALA A 424 -6.76 -8.05 16.28
C ALA A 424 -5.49 -8.54 16.99
N ALA A 425 -4.73 -7.61 17.61
CA ALA A 425 -3.50 -7.98 18.30
C ALA A 425 -3.74 -8.77 19.59
N ASP A 426 -4.84 -8.51 20.29
CA ASP A 426 -5.22 -9.14 21.55
C ASP A 426 -6.76 -9.15 21.74
N ASP A 427 -7.23 -9.77 22.83
CA ASP A 427 -8.67 -9.87 23.14
C ASP A 427 -9.33 -8.51 23.41
N ARG A 428 -8.57 -7.53 23.88
CA ARG A 428 -9.08 -6.18 24.12
C ARG A 428 -9.38 -5.51 22.78
N GLU A 429 -8.41 -5.46 21.86
CA GLU A 429 -8.65 -4.94 20.52
C GLU A 429 -9.73 -5.73 19.79
N MET A 430 -9.82 -7.06 19.98
CA MET A 430 -10.88 -7.88 19.38
C MET A 430 -12.28 -7.43 19.82
N GLN A 431 -12.47 -7.10 21.10
CA GLN A 431 -13.72 -6.54 21.61
C GLN A 431 -14.07 -5.17 21.03
N GLY A 432 -13.06 -4.44 20.53
CA GLY A 432 -13.23 -3.17 19.83
C GLY A 432 -13.89 -3.32 18.46
N ILE A 433 -13.80 -4.48 17.82
CA ILE A 433 -14.36 -4.73 16.48
C ILE A 433 -15.87 -4.99 16.59
N LYS A 434 -16.66 -3.98 16.22
CA LYS A 434 -18.12 -4.02 16.27
C LYS A 434 -18.66 -4.34 14.88
N LEU A 435 -19.09 -5.58 14.68
CA LEU A 435 -19.82 -5.99 13.49
C LEU A 435 -21.33 -5.82 13.69
N LYS A 436 -21.98 -5.14 12.74
CA LYS A 436 -23.44 -5.04 12.65
C LYS A 436 -23.86 -5.50 11.27
N ALA A 437 -24.63 -6.57 11.22
CA ALA A 437 -25.22 -7.07 9.99
C ALA A 437 -26.74 -7.17 10.14
N GLN A 438 -27.48 -6.57 9.21
CA GLN A 438 -28.93 -6.60 9.18
C GLN A 438 -29.40 -6.76 7.73
N GLY A 439 -30.44 -7.56 7.52
CA GLY A 439 -31.00 -7.79 6.20
C GLY A 439 -32.48 -8.11 6.27
N ALA A 440 -33.30 -7.36 5.53
CA ALA A 440 -34.72 -7.60 5.36
C ALA A 440 -35.24 -6.95 4.06
N GLY A 441 -36.21 -7.60 3.40
CA GLY A 441 -37.04 -6.95 2.37
C GLY A 441 -36.32 -6.42 1.12
N GLY A 442 -35.09 -6.88 0.84
CA GLY A 442 -34.30 -6.45 -0.33
C GLY A 442 -33.15 -5.49 -0.01
N GLU A 443 -32.92 -5.14 1.26
CA GLU A 443 -31.74 -4.38 1.68
C GLU A 443 -30.92 -5.18 2.69
N VAL A 444 -29.60 -5.23 2.48
CA VAL A 444 -28.64 -5.89 3.37
C VAL A 444 -27.54 -4.88 3.67
N THR A 445 -27.32 -4.60 4.96
CA THR A 445 -26.25 -3.73 5.43
C THR A 445 -25.33 -4.53 6.35
N ILE A 446 -24.05 -4.54 6.03
CA ILE A 446 -23.00 -5.19 6.80
C ILE A 446 -21.94 -4.13 7.10
N ARG A 447 -21.73 -3.81 8.37
CA ARG A 447 -20.79 -2.76 8.79
C ARG A 447 -19.91 -3.27 9.91
N ALA A 448 -18.60 -3.21 9.70
CA ALA A 448 -17.61 -3.31 10.76
C ALA A 448 -17.11 -1.91 11.13
N ASP A 449 -17.09 -1.63 12.42
CA ASP A 449 -16.54 -0.42 13.00
C ASP A 449 -15.54 -0.82 14.09
N PHE A 450 -14.59 0.06 14.42
CA PHE A 450 -13.62 -0.19 15.47
C PHE A 450 -13.71 0.90 16.54
N ASP A 451 -14.04 0.47 17.76
CA ASP A 451 -14.08 1.36 18.91
C ASP A 451 -12.66 1.64 19.41
N LYS A 452 -12.18 2.85 19.12
CA LYS A 452 -10.83 3.30 19.45
C LYS A 452 -10.49 3.26 20.93
N SER A 453 -11.48 3.22 21.84
CA SER A 453 -11.19 3.01 23.27
C SER A 453 -10.52 1.66 23.58
N PHE A 454 -10.64 0.71 22.64
CA PHE A 454 -10.02 -0.61 22.69
C PHE A 454 -8.66 -0.68 21.98
N ALA A 455 -8.28 0.35 21.21
CA ALA A 455 -6.92 0.45 20.69
C ALA A 455 -5.92 0.60 21.83
N ARG A 456 -4.68 0.19 21.57
CA ARG A 456 -3.58 0.46 22.48
C ARG A 456 -3.28 1.96 22.45
N ASN A 457 -3.36 2.54 23.64
CA ASN A 457 -3.08 3.95 23.88
C ASN A 457 -1.62 4.08 24.28
N TYR A 458 -0.85 4.77 23.46
CA TYR A 458 0.47 5.25 23.86
C TYR A 458 0.34 6.72 24.23
N SER A 459 0.55 7.02 25.51
CA SER A 459 0.74 8.39 25.98
C SER A 459 2.19 8.77 25.77
N ASP A 460 2.44 9.83 25.00
CA ASP A 460 3.77 10.43 24.97
C ASP A 460 4.04 11.28 26.22
N HIS A 461 5.30 11.72 26.41
CA HIS A 461 5.73 12.54 27.55
C HIS A 461 5.08 13.94 27.60
N GLY A 462 4.33 14.34 26.57
CA GLY A 462 3.53 15.56 26.48
C GLY A 462 2.03 15.35 26.70
N GLY A 463 1.59 14.14 27.07
CA GLY A 463 0.20 13.85 27.46
C GLY A 463 -0.76 13.60 26.30
N ARG A 464 -0.26 13.41 25.07
CA ARG A 464 -1.08 13.10 23.90
C ARG A 464 -1.21 11.58 23.74
N VAL A 465 -2.44 11.09 23.56
CA VAL A 465 -2.76 9.67 23.43
C VAL A 465 -2.86 9.30 21.95
N THR A 466 -1.92 8.50 21.45
CA THR A 466 -1.95 7.92 20.11
C THR A 466 -2.55 6.52 20.16
N TYR A 467 -3.53 6.27 19.30
CA TYR A 467 -4.21 4.98 19.17
C TYR A 467 -3.56 4.21 18.03
N SER A 468 -2.89 3.11 18.33
CA SER A 468 -2.41 2.15 17.33
C SER A 468 -3.25 0.89 17.45
N SER A 469 -3.80 0.44 16.33
CA SER A 469 -4.62 -0.77 16.26
C SER A 469 -4.15 -1.62 15.10
N ASN A 470 -3.98 -2.92 15.34
CA ASN A 470 -3.83 -3.90 14.26
C ASN A 470 -5.17 -4.60 13.97
N ALA A 471 -6.28 -3.99 14.39
CA ALA A 471 -7.60 -4.49 14.13
C ALA A 471 -7.90 -4.40 12.63
N SER A 472 -8.51 -5.44 12.07
CA SER A 472 -9.03 -5.43 10.71
C SER A 472 -10.27 -6.33 10.63
N ALA A 473 -11.17 -6.01 9.71
CA ALA A 473 -12.33 -6.83 9.40
C ALA A 473 -12.38 -7.07 7.89
N GLU A 474 -11.94 -8.25 7.49
CA GLU A 474 -11.96 -8.72 6.10
C GLU A 474 -13.31 -9.36 5.79
N PHE A 475 -13.88 -9.07 4.62
CA PHE A 475 -15.16 -9.63 4.19
C PHE A 475 -15.04 -10.42 2.90
N ASP A 476 -15.65 -11.59 2.89
CA ASP A 476 -15.93 -12.39 1.70
C ASP A 476 -17.46 -12.50 1.55
N LEU A 477 -18.01 -11.95 0.48
CA LEU A 477 -19.44 -11.86 0.24
C LEU A 477 -19.85 -12.60 -1.02
N TYR A 478 -21.00 -13.24 -0.95
CA TYR A 478 -21.70 -13.80 -2.09
C TYR A 478 -23.05 -13.10 -2.23
N VAL A 479 -23.30 -12.51 -3.40
CA VAL A 479 -24.49 -11.69 -3.67
C VAL A 479 -25.19 -12.14 -4.95
N PRO A 480 -26.53 -12.00 -5.07
CA PRO A 480 -27.22 -12.26 -6.33
C PRO A 480 -26.64 -11.41 -7.47
N ARG A 481 -26.55 -11.95 -8.68
CA ARG A 481 -25.90 -11.23 -9.81
C ARG A 481 -26.47 -9.84 -10.07
N ASN A 482 -27.78 -9.65 -9.96
CA ASN A 482 -28.47 -8.39 -10.22
C ASN A 482 -28.45 -7.39 -9.03
N SER A 483 -27.56 -7.56 -8.06
CA SER A 483 -27.52 -6.69 -6.87
C SER A 483 -27.03 -5.27 -7.16
N THR A 484 -27.60 -4.29 -6.45
CA THR A 484 -26.99 -2.96 -6.29
C THR A 484 -26.03 -3.01 -5.12
N LEU A 485 -24.76 -2.73 -5.34
CA LEU A 485 -23.68 -2.95 -4.39
C LEU A 485 -22.99 -1.63 -4.03
N PHE A 486 -22.86 -1.36 -2.73
CA PHE A 486 -22.07 -0.27 -2.18
C PHE A 486 -20.99 -0.87 -1.29
N VAL A 487 -19.71 -0.69 -1.64
CA VAL A 487 -18.57 -1.19 -0.87
C VAL A 487 -17.68 -0.02 -0.47
N SER A 488 -17.36 0.07 0.82
CA SER A 488 -16.40 1.03 1.34
C SER A 488 -15.45 0.34 2.32
N THR A 489 -14.16 0.61 2.18
CA THR A 489 -13.13 0.22 3.16
C THR A 489 -12.20 1.40 3.44
N GLY A 490 -11.47 1.37 4.55
CA GLY A 490 -10.32 2.25 4.77
C GLY A 490 -9.24 1.93 3.73
N ASP A 491 -8.28 1.08 4.04
CA ASP A 491 -7.13 0.84 3.15
C ASP A 491 -7.10 -0.57 2.53
N GLY A 492 -8.21 -1.30 2.68
CA GLY A 492 -8.33 -2.66 2.16
C GLY A 492 -8.48 -2.75 0.65
N ARG A 493 -7.97 -3.84 0.06
CA ARG A 493 -8.28 -4.19 -1.34
C ARG A 493 -9.78 -4.47 -1.49
N VAL A 494 -10.38 -3.97 -2.57
CA VAL A 494 -11.73 -4.31 -2.99
C VAL A 494 -11.70 -5.16 -4.25
N ARG A 495 -12.35 -6.33 -4.23
CA ARG A 495 -12.55 -7.18 -5.41
C ARG A 495 -14.03 -7.42 -5.65
N VAL A 496 -14.48 -7.27 -6.89
CA VAL A 496 -15.85 -7.58 -7.31
C VAL A 496 -15.82 -8.46 -8.56
N ASP A 497 -16.51 -9.60 -8.51
CA ASP A 497 -16.59 -10.56 -9.60
C ASP A 497 -18.04 -10.84 -9.99
N GLY A 498 -18.38 -10.65 -11.27
CA GLY A 498 -19.63 -11.14 -11.87
C GLY A 498 -20.92 -10.36 -11.55
N VAL A 499 -20.84 -9.19 -10.91
CA VAL A 499 -22.02 -8.40 -10.52
C VAL A 499 -22.58 -7.65 -11.73
N SER A 500 -23.90 -7.66 -11.89
CA SER A 500 -24.64 -7.21 -13.07
C SER A 500 -25.54 -5.99 -12.83
N GLY A 501 -25.48 -5.40 -11.63
CA GLY A 501 -26.27 -4.24 -11.24
C GLY A 501 -25.47 -2.93 -11.18
N GLU A 502 -25.86 -2.03 -10.29
CA GLU A 502 -25.11 -0.81 -9.99
C GLU A 502 -24.08 -1.10 -8.89
N VAL A 503 -22.84 -0.70 -9.09
CA VAL A 503 -21.69 -1.02 -8.22
C VAL A 503 -20.94 0.27 -7.89
N GLU A 504 -20.90 0.64 -6.61
CA GLU A 504 -20.14 1.77 -6.07
C GLU A 504 -19.05 1.23 -5.13
N LEU A 505 -17.78 1.48 -5.47
CA LEU A 505 -16.61 0.99 -4.75
C LEU A 505 -15.76 2.16 -4.30
N ARG A 506 -15.47 2.21 -2.99
CA ARG A 506 -14.58 3.18 -2.38
C ARG A 506 -13.54 2.54 -1.48
N THR A 507 -12.34 3.07 -1.55
CA THR A 507 -11.26 2.80 -0.59
C THR A 507 -10.40 4.06 -0.45
N GLY A 508 -9.73 4.23 0.68
CA GLY A 508 -8.55 5.07 0.84
C GLY A 508 -7.48 4.61 -0.13
N ASP A 509 -6.55 3.77 0.30
CA ASP A 509 -5.36 3.45 -0.54
C ASP A 509 -5.37 2.04 -1.17
N GLY A 510 -6.45 1.30 -0.98
CA GLY A 510 -6.59 -0.07 -1.48
C GLY A 510 -6.72 -0.17 -3.00
N SER A 511 -6.25 -1.27 -3.59
CA SER A 511 -6.51 -1.57 -5.00
C SER A 511 -7.97 -1.99 -5.23
N ILE A 512 -8.58 -1.55 -6.33
CA ILE A 512 -9.91 -1.99 -6.78
C ILE A 512 -9.77 -2.89 -8.01
N ASP A 513 -10.22 -4.13 -7.90
CA ASP A 513 -10.31 -5.10 -9.00
C ASP A 513 -11.78 -5.43 -9.31
N VAL A 514 -12.23 -5.19 -10.54
CA VAL A 514 -13.57 -5.55 -11.02
C VAL A 514 -13.44 -6.46 -12.24
N THR A 515 -14.03 -7.64 -12.19
CA THR A 515 -13.94 -8.64 -13.26
C THR A 515 -15.33 -9.14 -13.65
N GLY A 516 -15.56 -9.33 -14.96
CA GLY A 516 -16.75 -10.01 -15.49
C GLY A 516 -18.09 -9.39 -15.10
N SER A 517 -18.11 -8.09 -14.78
CA SER A 517 -19.26 -7.38 -14.24
C SER A 517 -19.96 -6.55 -15.32
N LYS A 518 -21.24 -6.22 -15.13
CA LYS A 518 -22.02 -5.40 -16.06
C LYS A 518 -22.94 -4.43 -15.34
N GLY A 519 -23.42 -3.40 -16.04
CA GLY A 519 -24.35 -2.41 -15.50
C GLY A 519 -23.69 -1.04 -15.33
N ARG A 520 -23.73 -0.49 -14.12
CA ARG A 520 -23.13 0.82 -13.80
C ARG A 520 -22.05 0.66 -12.74
N LEU A 521 -20.84 1.12 -13.02
CA LEU A 521 -19.71 1.09 -12.11
C LEU A 521 -19.28 2.52 -11.74
N HIS A 522 -19.08 2.77 -10.46
CA HIS A 522 -18.36 3.91 -9.92
C HIS A 522 -17.26 3.39 -8.99
N ALA A 523 -16.00 3.54 -9.36
CA ALA A 523 -14.84 3.08 -8.60
C ALA A 523 -13.94 4.26 -8.24
N GLU A 524 -13.62 4.42 -6.96
CA GLU A 524 -12.83 5.53 -6.42
C GLU A 524 -11.84 5.03 -5.37
N THR A 525 -10.58 5.43 -5.51
CA THR A 525 -9.52 5.23 -4.52
C THR A 525 -8.71 6.51 -4.40
N GLY A 526 -8.05 6.73 -3.26
CA GLY A 526 -6.92 7.64 -3.11
C GLY A 526 -5.83 7.24 -4.09
N ASP A 527 -4.87 6.41 -3.68
CA ASP A 527 -3.68 6.13 -4.52
C ASP A 527 -3.62 4.71 -5.11
N GLY A 528 -4.67 3.92 -4.87
CA GLY A 528 -4.76 2.53 -5.30
C GLY A 528 -4.88 2.36 -6.82
N ARG A 529 -4.43 1.20 -7.31
CA ARG A 529 -4.71 0.79 -8.71
C ARG A 529 -6.19 0.47 -8.89
N ILE A 530 -6.78 0.93 -9.98
CA ILE A 530 -8.09 0.46 -10.47
C ILE A 530 -7.88 -0.45 -11.69
N ARG A 531 -8.37 -1.69 -11.62
CA ARG A 531 -8.41 -2.64 -12.73
C ARG A 531 -9.84 -3.09 -12.98
N VAL A 532 -10.33 -2.83 -14.18
CA VAL A 532 -11.64 -3.28 -14.66
C VAL A 532 -11.42 -4.17 -15.89
N GLU A 533 -11.88 -5.41 -15.81
CA GLU A 533 -11.73 -6.43 -16.85
C GLU A 533 -13.08 -6.98 -17.29
N ASN A 534 -13.23 -7.18 -18.60
CA ASN A 534 -14.41 -7.77 -19.20
C ASN A 534 -15.73 -7.12 -18.70
N PHE A 535 -15.76 -5.79 -18.63
CA PHE A 535 -16.92 -5.04 -18.14
C PHE A 535 -17.89 -4.66 -19.26
N GLU A 536 -19.19 -4.64 -19.00
CA GLU A 536 -20.20 -4.18 -19.97
C GLU A 536 -21.11 -3.10 -19.36
N GLY A 537 -21.15 -1.91 -19.95
CA GLY A 537 -22.04 -0.82 -19.52
C GLY A 537 -21.35 0.48 -19.18
N ASP A 538 -21.91 1.25 -18.24
CA ASP A 538 -21.41 2.57 -17.84
C ASP A 538 -20.34 2.42 -16.75
N ALA A 539 -19.19 3.06 -16.91
CA ALA A 539 -18.12 3.02 -15.92
C ALA A 539 -17.54 4.42 -15.63
N GLU A 540 -17.31 4.69 -14.36
CA GLU A 540 -16.52 5.80 -13.86
C GLU A 540 -15.42 5.29 -12.94
N ALA A 541 -14.18 5.66 -13.21
CA ALA A 541 -13.00 5.24 -12.43
C ALA A 541 -12.15 6.45 -12.06
N ARG A 542 -11.82 6.61 -10.78
CA ARG A 542 -11.07 7.75 -10.26
C ARG A 542 -10.00 7.33 -9.26
N THR A 543 -8.81 7.86 -9.42
CA THR A 543 -7.72 7.75 -8.45
C THR A 543 -6.95 9.07 -8.38
N GLY A 544 -6.28 9.35 -7.28
CA GLY A 544 -5.14 10.27 -7.19
C GLY A 544 -4.06 9.82 -8.15
N ASP A 545 -3.13 8.98 -7.72
CA ASP A 545 -1.92 8.69 -8.52
C ASP A 545 -1.87 7.25 -9.08
N GLY A 546 -2.90 6.46 -8.82
CA GLY A 546 -2.98 5.07 -9.20
C GLY A 546 -3.09 4.84 -10.72
N ARG A 547 -2.61 3.68 -11.18
CA ARG A 547 -2.87 3.22 -12.55
C ARG A 547 -4.34 2.81 -12.70
N ILE A 548 -4.98 3.26 -13.78
CA ILE A 548 -6.29 2.78 -14.22
C ILE A 548 -6.13 1.88 -15.44
N THR A 549 -6.59 0.62 -15.37
CA THR A 549 -6.66 -0.30 -16.51
C THR A 549 -8.11 -0.68 -16.77
N LEU A 550 -8.57 -0.46 -17.99
CA LEU A 550 -9.96 -0.62 -18.41
C LEU A 550 -10.03 -1.53 -19.64
N ASP A 551 -10.72 -2.65 -19.50
CA ASP A 551 -11.07 -3.57 -20.57
C ASP A 551 -12.56 -3.91 -20.49
N GLY A 552 -13.29 -3.67 -21.58
CA GLY A 552 -14.73 -3.88 -21.62
C GLY A 552 -15.46 -3.25 -22.80
N ASN A 553 -16.74 -3.56 -22.89
CA ASN A 553 -17.72 -2.97 -23.80
C ASN A 553 -18.44 -1.81 -23.09
N PHE A 554 -17.79 -0.65 -23.03
CA PHE A 554 -18.30 0.50 -22.30
C PHE A 554 -19.33 1.31 -23.10
N THR A 555 -20.51 1.55 -22.52
CA THR A 555 -21.55 2.45 -23.08
C THR A 555 -21.30 3.92 -22.80
N ARG A 556 -20.69 4.19 -21.64
CA ARG A 556 -20.12 5.46 -21.22
C ARG A 556 -18.91 5.17 -20.36
N LEU A 557 -17.83 5.90 -20.56
CA LEU A 557 -16.64 5.76 -19.75
C LEU A 557 -16.12 7.14 -19.33
N ALA A 558 -15.81 7.29 -18.05
CA ALA A 558 -15.06 8.43 -17.52
C ALA A 558 -13.95 7.91 -16.62
N ALA A 559 -12.69 8.10 -17.01
CA ALA A 559 -11.53 7.69 -16.22
C ALA A 559 -10.68 8.91 -15.88
N ARG A 560 -10.27 9.05 -14.61
CA ARG A 560 -9.46 10.17 -14.15
C ARG A 560 -8.37 9.74 -13.18
N THR A 561 -7.17 10.25 -13.41
CA THR A 561 -6.04 10.19 -12.48
C THR A 561 -5.30 11.53 -12.48
N GLY A 562 -4.62 11.87 -11.38
CA GLY A 562 -3.57 12.87 -11.32
C GLY A 562 -2.41 12.43 -12.19
N ASP A 563 -1.49 11.64 -11.64
CA ASP A 563 -0.22 11.33 -12.32
C ASP A 563 -0.14 9.89 -12.88
N GLY A 564 -1.18 9.10 -12.64
CA GLY A 564 -1.23 7.70 -13.01
C GLY A 564 -1.37 7.43 -14.51
N THR A 565 -1.05 6.21 -14.92
CA THR A 565 -1.32 5.75 -16.30
C THR A 565 -2.77 5.33 -16.45
N ILE A 566 -3.46 5.77 -17.50
CA ILE A 566 -4.74 5.21 -17.94
C ILE A 566 -4.50 4.33 -19.16
N SER A 567 -4.84 3.05 -19.08
CA SER A 567 -4.85 2.14 -20.23
C SER A 567 -6.27 1.68 -20.54
N LEU A 568 -6.74 1.98 -21.75
CA LEU A 568 -8.04 1.55 -22.26
C LEU A 568 -7.83 0.54 -23.39
N SER A 569 -8.36 -0.67 -23.23
CA SER A 569 -8.38 -1.70 -24.26
C SER A 569 -9.75 -1.73 -24.93
N LEU A 570 -9.78 -1.57 -26.25
CA LEU A 570 -10.99 -1.57 -27.06
C LEU A 570 -11.09 -2.86 -27.91
N PRO A 571 -12.27 -3.49 -28.00
CA PRO A 571 -12.47 -4.67 -28.85
C PRO A 571 -12.34 -4.35 -30.33
N GLU A 572 -12.00 -5.35 -31.14
CA GLU A 572 -12.03 -5.24 -32.60
C GLU A 572 -13.45 -4.89 -33.09
N GLY A 573 -13.55 -3.85 -33.93
CA GLY A 573 -14.85 -3.34 -34.40
C GLY A 573 -15.56 -2.39 -33.43
N ALA A 574 -14.90 -1.94 -32.36
CA ALA A 574 -15.45 -0.91 -31.47
C ALA A 574 -15.91 0.33 -32.26
N ASN A 575 -17.00 0.94 -31.80
CA ASN A 575 -17.57 2.15 -32.40
C ASN A 575 -17.72 3.24 -31.33
N ALA A 576 -16.64 4.01 -31.13
CA ALA A 576 -16.53 4.97 -30.05
C ALA A 576 -15.81 6.25 -30.48
N THR A 577 -16.13 7.34 -29.80
CA THR A 577 -15.33 8.56 -29.80
C THR A 577 -14.59 8.60 -28.46
N VAL A 578 -13.27 8.48 -28.48
CA VAL A 578 -12.44 8.61 -27.28
C VAL A 578 -11.95 10.05 -27.18
N GLU A 579 -12.29 10.73 -26.10
CA GLU A 579 -11.75 12.03 -25.74
C GLU A 579 -10.67 11.85 -24.68
N THR A 580 -9.46 12.25 -25.00
CA THR A 580 -8.30 12.14 -24.10
C THR A 580 -7.79 13.52 -23.76
N ASP A 581 -7.63 13.79 -22.48
CA ASP A 581 -7.05 15.03 -21.96
C ASP A 581 -5.85 14.66 -21.09
N GLY A 582 -4.65 14.91 -21.59
CA GLY A 582 -3.40 14.53 -20.93
C GLY A 582 -2.19 14.86 -21.79
N GLU A 583 -1.02 15.00 -21.17
CA GLU A 583 0.19 15.41 -21.88
C GLU A 583 0.67 14.35 -22.89
N SER A 584 0.61 13.08 -22.50
CA SER A 584 1.13 11.95 -23.28
C SER A 584 0.02 10.95 -23.63
N VAL A 585 -0.39 10.92 -24.90
CA VAL A 585 -1.39 9.96 -25.41
C VAL A 585 -0.77 9.07 -26.48
N TYR A 586 -0.80 7.76 -26.25
CA TYR A 586 -0.29 6.72 -27.15
C TYR A 586 -1.42 5.86 -27.70
N ASN A 587 -1.37 5.60 -29.00
CA ASN A 587 -2.24 4.62 -29.65
C ASN A 587 -1.43 3.39 -30.05
N ASP A 588 -1.75 2.26 -29.42
CA ASP A 588 -1.14 0.95 -29.62
C ASP A 588 -2.11 0.03 -30.39
N GLY A 589 -2.20 0.26 -31.70
CA GLY A 589 -2.90 -0.63 -32.63
C GLY A 589 -4.40 -0.42 -32.79
N VAL A 590 -4.98 0.67 -32.25
CA VAL A 590 -6.40 1.02 -32.49
C VAL A 590 -6.53 1.80 -33.80
N ALA A 591 -7.37 1.32 -34.72
CA ALA A 591 -7.67 2.03 -35.96
C ALA A 591 -8.56 3.26 -35.67
N VAL A 592 -7.99 4.45 -35.79
CA VAL A 592 -8.66 5.72 -35.46
C VAL A 592 -8.53 6.74 -36.58
N ALA A 593 -9.57 7.54 -36.78
CA ALA A 593 -9.48 8.80 -37.49
C ALA A 593 -9.32 9.92 -36.46
N GLU A 594 -8.15 10.56 -36.42
CA GLU A 594 -7.91 11.71 -35.55
C GLU A 594 -8.64 12.92 -36.12
N THR A 595 -9.38 13.64 -35.28
CA THR A 595 -10.23 14.74 -35.73
C THR A 595 -9.66 16.14 -35.45
N ASP A 596 -8.74 16.28 -34.50
CA ASP A 596 -8.13 17.58 -34.14
C ASP A 596 -6.83 17.38 -33.35
N ALA A 597 -5.67 17.52 -34.00
CA ALA A 597 -4.35 17.18 -33.44
C ALA A 597 -3.70 18.34 -32.65
N GLU A 598 -4.22 19.57 -32.75
CA GLU A 598 -3.57 20.78 -32.22
C GLU A 598 -4.03 21.19 -30.82
N SER A 599 -4.93 20.43 -30.16
CA SER A 599 -5.45 20.76 -28.83
C SER A 599 -5.05 19.73 -27.76
N ARG A 600 -4.94 20.18 -26.49
CA ARG A 600 -4.67 19.31 -25.32
C ARG A 600 -5.71 18.18 -25.20
N VAL A 601 -6.93 18.47 -25.62
CA VAL A 601 -8.05 17.52 -25.66
C VAL A 601 -8.12 16.88 -27.04
N ARG A 602 -7.57 15.67 -27.17
CA ARG A 602 -7.62 14.94 -28.45
C ARG A 602 -8.89 14.11 -28.55
N ARG A 603 -9.50 14.10 -29.73
CA ARG A 603 -10.64 13.24 -30.05
C ARG A 603 -10.28 12.21 -31.11
N TRP A 604 -10.38 10.95 -30.71
CA TRP A 604 -10.10 9.77 -31.51
C TRP A 604 -11.40 9.13 -31.94
N ARG A 605 -11.68 9.13 -33.25
CA ARG A 605 -12.84 8.43 -33.78
C ARG A 605 -12.47 6.98 -34.10
N VAL A 606 -13.00 6.03 -33.34
CA VAL A 606 -12.88 4.58 -33.58
C VAL A 606 -14.13 4.12 -34.33
N GLY A 607 -13.95 3.51 -35.51
CA GLY A 607 -15.07 3.10 -36.37
C GLY A 607 -15.93 4.30 -36.81
N GLY A 608 -17.24 4.25 -36.55
CA GLY A 608 -18.19 5.31 -36.90
C GLY A 608 -18.25 6.48 -35.92
N GLY A 609 -17.54 6.44 -34.79
CA GLY A 609 -17.54 7.50 -33.78
C GLY A 609 -18.70 7.48 -32.79
N GLY A 610 -19.24 6.30 -32.48
CA GLY A 610 -20.42 6.10 -31.62
C GLY A 610 -20.34 6.71 -30.22
N GLN A 611 -20.08 5.90 -29.19
CA GLN A 611 -20.21 6.31 -27.79
C GLN A 611 -19.02 7.15 -27.30
N LEU A 612 -19.25 8.12 -26.42
CA LEU A 612 -18.18 8.98 -25.88
C LEU A 612 -17.50 8.33 -24.67
N LEU A 613 -16.18 8.18 -24.76
CA LEU A 613 -15.32 7.67 -23.70
C LEU A 613 -14.30 8.76 -23.33
N THR A 614 -14.32 9.25 -22.10
CA THR A 614 -13.47 10.36 -21.64
C THR A 614 -12.38 9.85 -20.71
N LEU A 615 -11.13 10.12 -21.04
CA LEU A 615 -9.95 9.75 -20.25
C LEU A 615 -9.18 11.04 -19.91
N HIS A 616 -8.90 11.26 -18.64
CA HIS A 616 -8.16 12.43 -18.18
C HIS A 616 -7.00 12.04 -17.28
N THR A 617 -5.81 12.58 -17.55
CA THR A 617 -4.65 12.54 -16.67
C THR A 617 -4.03 13.93 -16.59
N GLY A 618 -3.43 14.26 -15.44
CA GLY A 618 -2.55 15.42 -15.28
C GLY A 618 -1.25 15.19 -16.05
N ASP A 619 -0.26 14.62 -15.36
CA ASP A 619 1.10 14.42 -15.89
C ASP A 619 1.35 12.98 -16.38
N GLY A 620 0.35 12.12 -16.22
CA GLY A 620 0.42 10.71 -16.58
C GLY A 620 0.25 10.42 -18.07
N GLN A 621 0.20 9.13 -18.38
CA GLN A 621 0.09 8.63 -19.75
C GLN A 621 -1.28 8.01 -20.02
N ILE A 622 -1.84 8.30 -21.19
CA ILE A 622 -3.03 7.61 -21.71
C ILE A 622 -2.58 6.65 -22.81
N ILE A 623 -2.95 5.37 -22.71
CA ILE A 623 -2.61 4.33 -23.68
C ILE A 623 -3.90 3.68 -24.18
N LEU A 624 -4.21 3.90 -25.46
CA LEU A 624 -5.27 3.20 -26.17
C LEU A 624 -4.71 1.92 -26.77
N ARG A 625 -5.32 0.77 -26.45
CA ARG A 625 -4.88 -0.54 -26.93
C ARG A 625 -5.98 -1.23 -27.70
N ARG A 626 -5.61 -1.99 -28.71
CA ARG A 626 -6.49 -2.99 -29.29
C ARG A 626 -6.48 -4.25 -28.42
N ARG A 627 -7.67 -4.74 -28.08
CA ARG A 627 -7.88 -6.02 -27.39
C ARG A 627 -7.63 -7.20 -28.33
#